data_AF-A0A7C0XIY1-F1
#
_entry.id   AF-A0A7C0XIY1-F1
#
_cell.length_a   1.000
_cell.length_b   1.000
_cell.length_c   1.000
_cell.angle_alpha   90.00
_cell.angle_beta   90.00
_cell.angle_gamma   90.00
#
_symmetry.space_group_name_H-M   'P 1'
#
loop_
_entity.id
_entity.type
_entity.pdbx_description
1 polymer ?
#
loop_
_entity_poly.entity_id
_entity_poly.type
_entity_poly.pdbx_seq_one_letter_code
_entity_poly.pdbx_strand_id
1 'polypeptide(L)'
;WANIARKVQEKVLKRIIKERSPQKAVKFVQQFIYELGQRRVPYRDLIIWKTLTKPIEEYAVRTSHVEAAKMLKEKGWRLTVGDKVGYVIVTGTGRLYERVKPYMLASYDEVDLEYYVKKQVVPAAARILGTFGISEEQLLAHKVEGKGARKLTDFFEA
;
A
#
# COMPACT_ATOMS: atom_id res chain seq x y z
N TRP A 1 2.43 -5.85 -5.31
CA TRP A 1 2.70 -5.32 -3.95
C TRP A 1 3.64 -4.16 -4.08
N ALA A 2 3.37 -3.07 -3.37
CA ALA A 2 4.31 -1.96 -3.26
C ALA A 2 5.46 -2.33 -2.31
N ASN A 3 6.57 -1.59 -2.39
CA ASN A 3 7.75 -1.83 -1.55
C ASN A 3 7.43 -1.70 -0.05
N ILE A 4 6.44 -0.89 0.31
CA ILE A 4 5.96 -0.71 1.69
C ILE A 4 5.57 -2.04 2.36
N ALA A 5 4.88 -2.93 1.65
CA ALA A 5 4.45 -4.21 2.21
C ALA A 5 5.63 -5.12 2.55
N ARG A 6 6.62 -5.18 1.65
CA ARG A 6 7.86 -5.93 1.87
C ARG A 6 8.60 -5.39 3.09
N LYS A 7 8.75 -4.06 3.20
CA LYS A 7 9.40 -3.41 4.34
C LYS A 7 8.71 -3.71 5.67
N VAL A 8 7.37 -3.67 5.69
CA VAL A 8 6.57 -4.03 6.87
C VAL A 8 6.80 -5.49 7.24
N GLN A 9 6.71 -6.39 6.26
CA GLN A 9 6.90 -7.83 6.47
C GLN A 9 8.29 -8.14 7.06
N GLU A 10 9.35 -7.56 6.49
CA GLU A 10 10.73 -7.70 6.98
C GLU A 10 10.89 -7.18 8.42
N LYS A 11 10.32 -6.01 8.74
CA LYS A 11 10.41 -5.42 10.08
C LYS A 11 9.60 -6.21 11.13
N VAL A 12 8.41 -6.69 10.77
CA VAL A 12 7.59 -7.56 11.63
C VAL A 12 8.35 -8.85 11.93
N LEU A 13 8.87 -9.52 10.91
CA LEU A 13 9.65 -10.76 11.09
C LEU A 13 10.87 -10.53 11.99
N LYS A 14 11.63 -9.47 11.73
CA LYS A 14 12.82 -9.13 12.52
C LYS A 14 12.48 -8.90 14.00
N ARG A 15 11.36 -8.23 14.30
CA ARG A 15 10.89 -7.99 15.68
C ARG A 15 10.50 -9.30 16.36
N ILE A 16 9.78 -10.18 15.67
CA ILE A 16 9.40 -11.48 16.22
C ILE A 16 10.65 -12.32 16.54
N ILE A 17 11.61 -12.39 15.62
CA ILE A 17 12.83 -13.19 15.80
C ILE A 17 13.70 -12.62 16.93
N LYS A 18 13.93 -11.29 16.96
CA LYS A 18 14.84 -10.66 17.91
C LYS A 18 14.23 -10.46 19.30
N GLU A 19 12.97 -10.02 19.35
CA GLU A 19 12.32 -9.60 20.58
C GLU A 19 11.43 -10.70 21.17
N ARG A 20 11.21 -11.79 20.43
CA ARG A 20 10.37 -12.94 20.81
C ARG A 20 8.97 -12.52 21.31
N SER A 21 8.45 -11.40 20.81
CA SER A 21 7.16 -10.84 21.22
C SER A 21 6.31 -10.43 20.02
N PRO A 22 5.27 -11.22 19.68
CA PRO A 22 4.28 -10.85 18.67
C PRO A 22 3.58 -9.52 18.98
N GLN A 23 3.35 -9.21 20.25
CA GLN A 23 2.67 -7.97 20.67
C GLN A 23 3.50 -6.72 20.36
N LYS A 24 4.84 -6.78 20.48
CA LYS A 24 5.70 -5.66 20.07
C LYS A 24 5.67 -5.45 18.55
N ALA A 25 5.50 -6.52 17.77
CA ALA A 25 5.29 -6.41 16.33
C ALA A 25 3.91 -5.81 15.98
N VAL A 26 2.87 -6.08 16.76
CA VAL A 26 1.56 -5.40 16.63
C VAL A 26 1.70 -3.89 16.84
N LYS A 27 2.33 -3.48 17.96
CA LYS A 27 2.55 -2.06 18.27
C LYS A 27 3.33 -1.35 17.15
N PHE A 28 4.30 -2.03 16.56
CA PHE A 28 5.03 -1.52 15.41
C PHE A 28 4.13 -1.27 14.20
N VAL A 29 3.28 -2.24 13.85
CA VAL A 29 2.39 -2.11 12.69
C VAL A 29 1.41 -0.95 12.90
N GLN A 30 0.83 -0.84 14.10
CA GLN A 30 -0.06 0.27 14.45
C GLN A 30 0.66 1.63 14.34
N GLN A 31 1.87 1.74 14.88
CA GLN A 31 2.70 2.94 14.76
C GLN A 31 3.05 3.27 13.31
N PHE A 32 3.35 2.25 12.51
CA PHE A 32 3.68 2.41 11.09
C PHE A 32 2.47 2.89 10.28
N ILE A 33 1.27 2.38 10.57
CA ILE A 33 0.02 2.85 9.96
C ILE A 33 -0.22 4.33 10.32
N TYR A 34 0.00 4.71 11.58
CA TYR A 34 -0.08 6.11 11.99
C TYR A 34 0.92 6.99 11.22
N GLU A 35 2.18 6.59 11.11
CA GLU A 35 3.20 7.31 10.33
C GLU A 35 2.84 7.42 8.84
N LEU A 36 2.24 6.37 8.26
CA LEU A 36 1.74 6.39 6.89
C LEU A 36 0.63 7.43 6.73
N GLY A 37 -0.33 7.49 7.66
CA GLY A 37 -1.39 8.50 7.68
C GLY A 37 -0.86 9.93 7.82
N GLN A 38 0.25 10.10 8.54
CA GLN A 38 0.96 11.38 8.65
C GLN A 38 1.88 11.69 7.44
N ARG A 39 1.80 10.89 6.36
CA ARG A 39 2.65 11.01 5.15
C ARG A 39 4.15 11.01 5.43
N ARG A 40 4.57 10.33 6.51
CA ARG A 40 6.00 10.20 6.89
C ARG A 40 6.70 9.03 6.19
N VAL A 41 5.94 8.19 5.49
CA VAL A 41 6.50 7.11 4.68
C VAL A 41 6.96 7.67 3.33
N PRO A 42 8.17 7.35 2.84
CA PRO A 42 8.63 7.88 1.56
C PRO A 42 7.69 7.49 0.41
N TYR A 43 7.31 8.46 -0.44
CA TYR A 43 6.44 8.25 -1.60
C TYR A 43 6.89 7.08 -2.49
N ARG A 44 8.21 6.94 -2.71
CA ARG A 44 8.80 5.83 -3.49
C ARG A 44 8.42 4.43 -2.98
N ASP A 45 8.10 4.30 -1.69
CA ASP A 45 7.71 3.02 -1.10
C ASP A 45 6.26 2.64 -1.42
N LEU A 46 5.46 3.60 -1.87
CA LEU A 46 4.07 3.43 -2.29
C LEU A 46 3.95 3.06 -3.78
N ILE A 47 5.03 3.18 -4.55
CA ILE A 47 5.01 2.84 -5.97
C ILE A 47 4.81 1.33 -6.13
N ILE A 48 3.80 0.96 -6.90
CA ILE A 48 3.55 -0.40 -7.36
C ILE A 48 4.19 -0.55 -8.73
N TRP A 49 5.14 -1.48 -8.85
CA TRP A 49 5.79 -1.79 -10.11
C TRP A 49 5.18 -3.05 -10.73
N LYS A 50 4.84 -2.98 -12.02
CA LYS A 50 4.38 -4.14 -12.78
C LYS A 50 4.95 -4.13 -14.20
N THR A 51 5.39 -5.28 -14.66
CA THR A 51 5.91 -5.46 -16.01
C THR A 51 4.77 -5.63 -17.01
N LEU A 52 4.88 -4.95 -18.15
CA LEU A 52 4.03 -5.21 -19.32
C LEU A 52 4.45 -6.54 -19.96
N THR A 53 3.52 -7.47 -20.09
CA THR A 53 3.74 -8.81 -20.64
C THR A 53 3.25 -8.95 -22.06
N LYS A 54 2.59 -7.91 -22.60
CA LYS A 54 2.11 -7.80 -23.97
C LYS A 54 1.98 -6.31 -24.35
N PRO A 55 1.81 -5.96 -25.63
CA PRO A 55 1.50 -4.59 -26.05
C PRO A 55 0.26 -4.03 -25.34
N ILE A 56 0.24 -2.72 -25.10
CA ILE A 56 -0.82 -2.05 -24.32
C ILE A 56 -2.20 -2.29 -24.94
N GLU A 57 -2.26 -2.36 -26.27
CA GLU A 57 -3.47 -2.52 -27.08
C GLU A 57 -4.04 -3.94 -27.00
N GLU A 58 -3.23 -4.95 -26.67
CA GLU A 58 -3.63 -6.35 -26.59
C GLU A 58 -4.20 -6.75 -25.21
N TYR A 59 -4.23 -5.82 -24.25
CA TYR A 59 -4.86 -6.05 -22.96
C TYR A 59 -6.38 -5.91 -23.05
N ALA A 60 -7.07 -7.05 -23.10
CA ALA A 60 -8.53 -7.10 -23.04
C ALA A 60 -9.09 -6.64 -21.68
N VAL A 61 -8.34 -6.85 -20.60
CA VAL A 61 -8.76 -6.52 -19.23
C VAL A 61 -8.12 -5.21 -18.76
N ARG A 62 -8.96 -4.27 -18.33
CA ARG A 62 -8.50 -3.04 -17.68
C ARG A 62 -7.91 -3.35 -16.31
N THR A 63 -6.62 -3.08 -16.17
CA THR A 63 -5.89 -3.26 -14.90
C THR A 63 -5.06 -2.02 -14.63
N SER A 64 -4.75 -1.75 -13.36
CA SER A 64 -4.10 -0.49 -12.94
C SER A 64 -2.80 -0.18 -13.68
N HIS A 65 -1.94 -1.19 -13.89
CA HIS A 65 -0.69 -1.00 -14.64
C HIS A 65 -0.90 -0.69 -16.12
N VAL A 66 -1.94 -1.24 -16.75
CA VAL A 66 -2.28 -0.98 -18.16
C VAL A 66 -2.86 0.42 -18.31
N GLU A 67 -3.75 0.84 -17.41
CA GLU A 67 -4.31 2.20 -17.44
C GLU A 67 -3.23 3.26 -17.18
N ALA A 68 -2.31 3.00 -16.24
CA ALA A 68 -1.13 3.86 -16.06
C ALA A 68 -0.25 3.90 -17.33
N ALA A 69 -0.03 2.76 -17.99
CA ALA A 69 0.74 2.70 -19.23
C ALA A 69 0.07 3.50 -20.36
N LYS A 70 -1.26 3.44 -20.49
CA LYS A 70 -2.04 4.25 -21.45
C LYS A 70 -1.85 5.74 -21.18
N MET A 71 -1.97 6.19 -19.94
CA MET A 71 -1.74 7.60 -19.57
C MET A 71 -0.32 8.07 -19.94
N LEU A 72 0.70 7.24 -19.73
CA LEU A 72 2.07 7.55 -20.15
C LEU A 72 2.17 7.64 -21.67
N LYS A 73 1.55 6.71 -22.41
CA LYS A 73 1.53 6.72 -23.88
C LYS A 73 0.87 7.98 -24.44
N GLU A 74 -0.26 8.40 -23.86
CA GLU A 74 -0.95 9.66 -24.20
C GLU A 74 -0.06 10.90 -23.96
N LYS A 75 0.86 10.82 -22.99
CA LYS A 75 1.86 11.85 -22.69
C LYS A 75 3.13 11.72 -23.54
N GLY A 76 3.14 10.85 -24.55
CA GLY A 76 4.24 10.70 -25.50
C GLY A 76 5.33 9.71 -25.09
N TRP A 77 5.16 8.96 -24.00
CA TRP A 77 6.13 7.95 -23.59
C TRP A 77 6.05 6.71 -24.49
N ARG A 78 7.21 6.19 -24.88
CA ARG A 78 7.31 4.92 -25.60
C ARG A 78 7.48 3.78 -24.59
N LEU A 79 6.54 2.85 -24.58
CA LEU A 79 6.53 1.66 -23.73
C LEU A 79 6.43 0.41 -24.60
N THR A 80 7.17 -0.61 -24.22
CA THR A 80 7.32 -1.89 -24.92
C THR A 80 7.09 -3.06 -23.97
N VAL A 81 6.93 -4.25 -24.55
CA VAL A 81 6.83 -5.49 -23.77
C VAL A 81 8.12 -5.71 -22.98
N GLY A 82 7.99 -6.00 -21.69
CA GLY A 82 9.11 -6.12 -20.76
C GLY A 82 9.33 -4.87 -19.89
N ASP A 83 8.81 -3.71 -20.29
CA ASP A 83 8.95 -2.49 -19.51
C ASP A 83 8.19 -2.57 -18.18
N LYS A 84 8.79 -1.95 -17.15
CA LYS A 84 8.18 -1.82 -15.82
C LYS A 84 7.42 -0.51 -15.72
N VAL A 85 6.12 -0.61 -15.47
CA VAL A 85 5.25 0.53 -15.23
C VAL A 85 5.09 0.71 -13.73
N GLY A 86 5.53 1.87 -13.24
CA GLY A 86 5.34 2.30 -11.87
C GLY A 86 4.08 3.14 -11.75
N TYR A 87 3.23 2.84 -10.78
CA TYR A 87 2.00 3.59 -10.53
C TYR A 87 1.65 3.62 -9.05
N VAL A 88 0.78 4.56 -8.69
CA VAL A 88 0.19 4.68 -7.36
C VAL A 88 -1.33 4.64 -7.46
N ILE A 89 -1.97 4.17 -6.38
CA ILE A 89 -3.43 4.24 -6.25
C ILE A 89 -3.78 5.59 -5.63
N VAL A 90 -4.69 6.31 -6.28
CA VAL A 90 -5.13 7.64 -5.86
C VAL A 90 -6.52 7.62 -5.24
N THR A 91 -6.83 8.63 -4.45
CA THR A 91 -8.18 8.84 -3.89
C THR A 91 -9.17 9.08 -5.02
N GLY A 92 -10.35 8.48 -4.92
CA GLY A 92 -11.40 8.62 -5.93
C GLY A 92 -12.50 7.57 -5.77
N THR A 93 -13.53 7.68 -6.60
CA THR A 93 -14.63 6.71 -6.67
C THR A 93 -14.43 5.75 -7.85
N GLY A 94 -15.22 4.68 -7.90
CA GLY A 94 -15.17 3.71 -8.99
C GLY A 94 -14.17 2.57 -8.75
N ARG A 95 -13.83 1.87 -9.83
CA ARG A 95 -13.00 0.66 -9.79
C ARG A 95 -11.53 1.02 -9.61
N LEU A 96 -10.75 0.07 -9.08
CA LEU A 96 -9.34 0.30 -8.77
C LEU A 96 -8.48 0.76 -9.98
N TYR A 97 -8.82 0.29 -11.18
CA TYR A 97 -8.10 0.68 -12.40
C TYR A 97 -8.42 2.13 -12.84
N GLU A 98 -9.49 2.74 -12.34
CA GLU A 98 -9.89 4.13 -12.62
C GLU A 98 -9.19 5.10 -11.65
N ARG A 99 -8.71 4.56 -10.55
CA ARG A 99 -8.09 5.27 -9.43
C ARG A 99 -6.57 5.10 -9.42
N VAL A 100 -5.96 5.22 -10.59
CA VAL A 100 -4.52 5.00 -10.78
C VAL A 100 -3.89 6.19 -11.48
N LYS A 101 -2.66 6.51 -11.09
CA LYS A 101 -1.80 7.42 -11.84
C LYS A 101 -0.38 6.85 -11.97
N PRO A 102 0.31 7.07 -13.10
CA PRO A 102 1.75 6.84 -13.18
C PRO A 102 2.44 7.60 -12.05
N TYR A 103 3.42 6.99 -11.38
CA TYR A 103 3.98 7.57 -10.16
C TYR A 103 4.65 8.94 -10.38
N MET A 104 5.12 9.21 -11.59
CA MET A 104 5.74 10.50 -11.97
C MET A 104 4.70 11.60 -12.18
N LEU A 105 3.43 11.24 -12.37
CA LEU A 105 2.33 12.16 -12.66
C LEU A 105 1.38 12.36 -11.46
N ALA A 106 1.73 11.80 -10.30
CA ALA A 106 0.93 11.92 -9.07
C ALA A 106 1.76 12.58 -7.97
N SER A 107 1.09 13.38 -7.14
CA SER A 107 1.65 13.86 -5.88
C SER A 107 1.32 12.89 -4.74
N TYR A 108 2.01 13.07 -3.61
CA TYR A 108 1.74 12.25 -2.42
C TYR A 108 0.34 12.56 -1.84
N ASP A 109 -0.16 13.79 -1.98
CA ASP A 109 -1.47 14.17 -1.44
C ASP A 109 -2.63 13.47 -2.13
N GLU A 110 -2.44 13.06 -3.38
CA GLU A 110 -3.44 12.32 -4.16
C GLU A 110 -3.51 10.83 -3.81
N VAL A 111 -2.53 10.29 -3.09
CA VAL A 111 -2.43 8.85 -2.83
C VAL A 111 -3.53 8.41 -1.86
N ASP A 112 -4.23 7.33 -2.20
CA ASP A 112 -5.16 6.69 -1.28
C ASP A 112 -4.38 5.88 -0.24
N LEU A 113 -4.00 6.52 0.86
CA LEU A 113 -3.30 5.89 1.97
C LEU A 113 -4.11 4.75 2.61
N GLU A 114 -5.43 4.85 2.61
CA GLU A 114 -6.32 3.83 3.18
C GLU A 114 -6.21 2.53 2.37
N TYR A 115 -6.14 2.62 1.03
CA TYR A 115 -5.83 1.47 0.18
C TYR A 115 -4.52 0.80 0.59
N TYR A 116 -3.45 1.56 0.83
CA TYR A 116 -2.16 0.98 1.23
C TYR A 116 -2.24 0.34 2.62
N VAL A 117 -2.95 0.93 3.57
CA VAL A 117 -3.18 0.31 4.88
C VAL A 117 -3.92 -1.02 4.73
N LYS A 118 -5.11 -1.00 4.12
CA LYS A 118 -6.02 -2.15 4.05
C LYS A 118 -5.57 -3.24 3.08
N LYS A 119 -4.88 -2.90 1.98
CA LYS A 119 -4.54 -3.84 0.91
C LYS A 119 -3.05 -4.18 0.82
N GLN A 120 -2.18 -3.48 1.54
CA GLN A 120 -0.73 -3.73 1.51
C GLN A 120 -0.15 -3.96 2.91
N VAL A 121 -0.28 -3.01 3.83
CA VAL A 121 0.38 -3.06 5.15
C VAL A 121 -0.23 -4.13 6.05
N VAL A 122 -1.54 -4.08 6.28
CA VAL A 122 -2.22 -4.99 7.19
C VAL A 122 -2.15 -6.44 6.72
N PRO A 123 -2.47 -6.78 5.45
CA PRO A 123 -2.36 -8.16 4.98
C PRO A 123 -0.93 -8.72 5.01
N ALA A 124 0.09 -7.87 4.76
CA ALA A 124 1.49 -8.30 4.85
C ALA A 124 1.89 -8.66 6.28
N ALA A 125 1.49 -7.84 7.26
CA ALA A 125 1.76 -8.09 8.66
C ALA A 125 0.95 -9.30 9.19
N ALA A 126 -0.33 -9.38 8.84
CA ALA A 126 -1.24 -10.44 9.26
C ALA A 126 -0.81 -11.83 8.77
N ARG A 127 -0.21 -11.94 7.57
CA ARG A 127 0.35 -13.21 7.09
C ARG A 127 1.36 -13.84 8.06
N ILE A 128 2.13 -13.01 8.77
CA ILE A 128 3.08 -13.48 9.78
C ILE A 128 2.40 -13.58 11.14
N LEU A 129 1.72 -12.51 11.57
CA LEU A 129 1.18 -12.42 12.93
C LEU A 129 -0.02 -13.35 13.18
N GLY A 130 -0.71 -13.76 12.12
CA GLY A 130 -1.80 -14.73 12.18
C GLY A 130 -1.36 -16.09 12.72
N THR A 131 -0.10 -16.50 12.51
CA THR A 131 0.42 -17.75 13.13
C THR A 131 0.54 -17.65 14.65
N PHE A 132 0.44 -16.44 15.20
CA PHE A 132 0.44 -16.15 16.63
C PHE A 132 -0.95 -15.76 17.14
N GLY A 133 -2.01 -16.00 16.36
CA GLY A 133 -3.40 -15.70 16.73
C GLY A 133 -3.78 -14.23 16.68
N ILE A 134 -3.00 -13.38 15.99
CA ILE A 134 -3.29 -11.95 15.85
C ILE A 134 -4.12 -11.70 14.59
N SER A 135 -5.26 -11.04 14.74
CA SER A 135 -6.17 -10.69 13.64
C SER A 135 -5.85 -9.33 13.00
N GLU A 136 -6.40 -9.08 11.81
CA GLU A 136 -6.26 -7.79 11.12
C GLU A 136 -6.91 -6.64 11.92
N GLU A 137 -8.02 -6.91 12.60
CA GLU A 137 -8.72 -5.93 13.45
C GLU A 137 -7.81 -5.45 14.59
N GLN A 138 -7.00 -6.34 15.16
CA GLN A 138 -6.05 -5.96 16.20
C GLN A 138 -4.93 -5.06 15.66
N LEU A 139 -4.53 -5.22 14.39
CA LEU A 139 -3.55 -4.36 13.73
C LEU A 139 -4.13 -2.97 13.41
N LEU A 140 -5.43 -2.89 13.15
CA LEU A 140 -6.15 -1.65 12.85
C LEU A 140 -6.63 -0.90 14.09
N ALA A 141 -6.71 -1.57 15.25
CA ALA A 141 -7.09 -0.93 16.49
C ALA A 141 -5.98 0.03 16.98
N HIS A 142 -6.28 1.32 17.16
CA HIS A 142 -5.41 2.20 17.92
C HIS A 142 -5.92 2.27 19.36
N LYS A 143 -5.13 1.76 20.32
CA LYS A 143 -5.35 2.10 21.73
C LYS A 143 -4.45 3.28 22.05
N VAL A 144 -5.00 4.50 21.96
CA VAL A 144 -4.40 5.64 22.66
C VAL A 144 -4.55 5.35 24.15
N GLU A 145 -3.47 5.46 24.93
CA GLU A 145 -3.55 5.47 26.39
C GLU A 145 -4.25 6.77 26.82
N GLY A 146 -5.59 6.78 26.76
CA GLY A 146 -6.43 7.94 27.04
C GLY A 146 -7.77 7.87 26.31
N LYS A 147 -8.82 7.47 27.06
CA LYS A 147 -10.27 7.52 26.73
C LYS A 147 -10.67 7.33 25.25
N GLY A 148 -10.96 6.07 24.90
CA GLY A 148 -11.71 5.68 23.71
C GLY A 148 -10.87 4.94 22.67
N ALA A 149 -11.28 3.72 22.31
CA ALA A 149 -10.69 3.02 21.17
C ALA A 149 -11.22 3.66 19.87
N ARG A 150 -10.35 4.32 19.10
CA ARG A 150 -10.63 4.74 17.72
C ARG A 150 -9.90 3.82 16.75
N LYS A 151 -10.47 3.53 15.58
CA LYS A 151 -9.77 2.72 14.58
C LYS A 151 -8.78 3.60 13.83
N LEU A 152 -7.67 3.02 13.40
CA LEU A 152 -6.68 3.73 12.56
C LEU A 152 -7.26 4.14 11.20
N THR A 153 -8.31 3.46 10.74
CA THR A 153 -9.02 3.80 9.51
C THR A 153 -9.78 5.10 9.61
N ASP A 154 -10.33 5.41 10.79
CA ASP A 154 -11.16 6.61 11.01
C ASP A 154 -10.34 7.91 10.84
N PHE A 155 -9.00 7.82 10.90
CA PHE A 155 -8.09 8.95 10.63
C PHE A 155 -8.05 9.37 9.16
N PHE A 156 -8.50 8.52 8.24
CA PHE A 156 -8.50 8.82 6.80
C PHE A 156 -9.85 9.38 6.32
N GLU A 157 -10.87 9.37 7.17
CA GLU A 157 -12.23 9.84 6.86
C GLU A 157 -12.50 11.28 7.34
N ALA A 158 -11.55 11.91 8.03
CA ALA A 158 -11.62 13.28 8.55
C ALA A 158 -10.86 14.28 7.67
#